data_AF-A0A4Z2J840-F1
#
_entry.id   AF-A0A4Z2J840-F1
#
_cell.length_a   1.000
_cell.length_b   1.000
_cell.length_c   1.000
_cell.angle_alpha   90.00
_cell.angle_beta   90.00
_cell.angle_gamma   90.00
#
_symmetry.space_group_name_H-M   'P 1'
#
loop_
_entity.id
_entity.type
_entity.pdbx_description
1 polymer ?
#
loop_
_entity_poly.entity_id
_entity_poly.type
_entity_poly.pdbx_seq_one_letter_code
_entity_poly.pdbx_strand_id
1 'polypeptide(L)'
;MLAILLVRGLTLPGAWQGVVYYLYPDPSRLADFQVWMEACAQVLFSYGVASGTLITLGSYNKVNNNCYKDSLWLCVLNSATSFISGFAVFSALGFMAEKQGIPIDKVVDSGPGLAFIVFPQAVAMMPLPQLWAACFFLMLILLGLDTLVCFFGFFLNQQPLTTSGGYLYPDWAYGLGWAMALSSVVPVPIWAVVKICLTKGSLTQRLLVLCRPVVDHVDHVDPESIKERGTKLKTMPAL
;
A
#
# COMPACT_ATOMS: atom_id res chain seq x y z
N MET A 1 17.61 -5.32 -5.49
CA MET A 1 17.43 -6.48 -4.58
C MET A 1 16.45 -7.48 -5.17
N LEU A 2 15.23 -7.06 -5.53
CA LEU A 2 14.25 -7.92 -6.19
C LEU A 2 14.83 -8.66 -7.42
N ALA A 3 15.51 -7.96 -8.33
CA ALA A 3 16.13 -8.59 -9.50
C ALA A 3 17.18 -9.67 -9.13
N ILE A 4 17.94 -9.47 -8.05
CA ILE A 4 18.93 -10.43 -7.57
C ILE A 4 18.23 -11.69 -7.06
N LEU A 5 17.18 -11.53 -6.24
CA LEU A 5 16.37 -12.64 -5.73
C LEU A 5 15.60 -13.35 -6.85
N LEU A 6 15.16 -12.63 -7.88
CA LEU A 6 14.51 -13.20 -9.05
C LEU A 6 15.46 -14.09 -9.85
N VAL A 7 16.62 -13.56 -10.25
CA VAL A 7 17.65 -14.34 -10.96
C VAL A 7 18.07 -15.54 -10.12
N ARG A 8 18.24 -15.34 -8.80
CA ARG A 8 18.56 -16.45 -7.92
C ARG A 8 17.45 -17.49 -7.87
N GLY A 9 16.21 -17.08 -7.64
CA GLY A 9 15.05 -17.96 -7.55
C GLY A 9 14.86 -18.80 -8.81
N LEU A 10 14.94 -18.16 -9.99
CA LEU A 10 14.76 -18.83 -11.28
C LEU A 10 15.91 -19.80 -11.65
N THR A 11 17.09 -19.66 -11.04
CA THR A 11 18.23 -20.57 -11.27
C THR A 11 18.25 -21.77 -10.31
N LEU A 12 17.30 -21.86 -9.38
CA LEU A 12 17.21 -22.98 -8.45
C LEU A 12 16.53 -24.20 -9.09
N PRO A 13 16.93 -25.43 -8.70
CA PRO A 13 16.18 -26.63 -9.10
C PRO A 13 14.75 -26.55 -8.56
N GLY A 14 13.77 -27.01 -9.33
CA GLY A 14 12.35 -26.94 -8.95
C GLY A 14 11.68 -25.57 -9.05
N ALA A 15 12.41 -24.51 -9.41
CA ALA A 15 11.84 -23.18 -9.60
C ALA A 15 10.66 -23.17 -10.60
N TRP A 16 10.73 -24.03 -11.62
CA TRP A 16 9.69 -24.15 -12.63
C TRP A 16 8.35 -24.61 -12.07
N GLN A 17 8.34 -25.51 -11.06
CA GLN A 17 7.11 -25.94 -10.40
C GLN A 17 6.39 -24.75 -9.75
N GLY A 18 7.18 -23.85 -9.17
CA GLY A 18 6.76 -22.55 -8.66
C GLY A 18 6.12 -21.65 -9.70
N VAL A 19 6.82 -21.43 -10.81
CA VAL A 19 6.37 -20.54 -11.88
C VAL A 19 5.09 -21.07 -12.53
N VAL A 20 4.99 -22.38 -12.74
CA VAL A 20 3.76 -23.01 -13.25
C VAL A 20 2.62 -22.80 -12.27
N TYR A 21 2.81 -23.09 -10.97
CA TYR A 21 1.76 -22.86 -9.97
C TYR A 21 1.30 -21.40 -9.90
N TYR A 22 2.23 -20.44 -10.06
CA TYR A 22 1.91 -19.02 -10.06
C TYR A 22 1.02 -18.59 -11.24
N LEU A 23 1.29 -19.13 -12.44
CA LEU A 23 0.66 -18.66 -13.68
C LEU A 23 -0.45 -19.57 -14.20
N TYR A 24 -0.58 -20.79 -13.69
CA TYR A 24 -1.54 -21.76 -14.22
C TYR A 24 -2.97 -21.20 -14.06
N PRO A 25 -3.65 -20.91 -15.18
CA PRO A 25 -4.96 -20.28 -15.11
C PRO A 25 -6.03 -21.31 -14.78
N ASP A 26 -6.89 -20.99 -13.82
CA ASP A 26 -8.13 -21.72 -13.56
C ASP A 26 -9.33 -20.81 -13.88
N PRO A 27 -9.91 -20.91 -15.09
CA PRO A 27 -11.03 -20.07 -15.51
C PRO A 27 -12.28 -20.26 -14.64
N SER A 28 -12.43 -21.40 -13.95
CA SER A 28 -13.58 -21.64 -13.09
C SER A 28 -13.63 -20.68 -11.90
N ARG A 29 -12.47 -20.20 -11.44
CA ARG A 29 -12.34 -19.21 -10.36
C ARG A 29 -12.88 -17.84 -10.74
N LEU A 30 -13.03 -17.52 -12.03
CA LEU A 30 -13.63 -16.24 -12.45
C LEU A 30 -15.12 -16.14 -12.16
N ALA A 31 -15.81 -17.27 -11.97
CA ALA A 31 -17.21 -17.32 -11.56
C ALA A 31 -17.39 -17.07 -10.05
N ASP A 32 -16.32 -17.15 -9.27
CA ASP A 32 -16.34 -16.92 -7.83
C ASP A 32 -16.29 -15.40 -7.55
N PHE A 33 -17.37 -14.87 -6.96
CA PHE A 33 -17.46 -13.45 -6.61
C PHE A 33 -16.37 -13.02 -5.61
N GLN A 34 -15.92 -13.94 -4.76
CA GLN A 34 -14.88 -13.66 -3.78
C GLN A 34 -13.55 -13.28 -4.46
N VAL A 35 -13.23 -13.89 -5.62
CA VAL A 35 -12.02 -13.57 -6.40
C VAL A 35 -12.02 -12.12 -6.87
N TRP A 36 -13.18 -11.60 -7.26
CA TRP A 36 -13.32 -10.19 -7.66
C TRP A 36 -13.24 -9.24 -6.46
N MET A 37 -13.85 -9.60 -5.33
CA MET A 37 -13.74 -8.83 -4.09
C MET A 37 -12.28 -8.72 -3.62
N GLU A 38 -11.54 -9.82 -3.65
CA GLU A 38 -10.11 -9.86 -3.30
C GLU A 38 -9.26 -9.07 -4.28
N ALA A 39 -9.52 -9.17 -5.60
CA ALA A 39 -8.82 -8.37 -6.61
C ALA A 39 -9.06 -6.87 -6.42
N CYS A 40 -10.30 -6.46 -6.18
CA CYS A 40 -10.64 -5.05 -5.89
C CYS A 40 -9.96 -4.56 -4.61
N ALA A 41 -10.02 -5.33 -3.53
CA ALA A 41 -9.36 -5.00 -2.28
C ALA A 41 -7.83 -4.88 -2.48
N GLN A 42 -7.22 -5.84 -3.16
CA GLN A 42 -5.79 -5.84 -3.45
C GLN A 42 -5.36 -4.58 -4.22
N VAL A 43 -6.13 -4.16 -5.23
CA VAL A 43 -5.86 -2.92 -5.98
C VAL A 43 -5.97 -1.69 -5.06
N LEU A 44 -7.07 -1.56 -4.31
CA LEU A 44 -7.30 -0.40 -3.43
C LEU A 44 -6.21 -0.27 -2.34
N PHE A 45 -5.87 -1.38 -1.69
CA PHE A 45 -4.84 -1.39 -0.64
C PHE A 45 -3.43 -1.26 -1.22
N SER A 46 -3.14 -1.84 -2.39
CA SER A 46 -1.81 -1.74 -3.02
C SER A 46 -1.46 -0.30 -3.42
N TYR A 47 -2.44 0.50 -3.85
CA TYR A 47 -2.22 1.92 -4.18
C TYR A 47 -2.45 2.86 -2.99
N GLY A 48 -2.97 2.35 -1.87
CA GLY A 48 -3.34 3.19 -0.72
C GLY A 48 -4.39 4.24 -1.07
N VAL A 49 -5.38 3.88 -1.91
CA VAL A 49 -6.43 4.84 -2.32
C VAL A 49 -7.21 5.31 -1.09
N ALA A 50 -7.53 6.60 -1.05
CA ALA A 50 -8.25 7.27 0.04
C ALA A 50 -7.52 7.34 1.41
N SER A 51 -6.24 6.95 1.50
CA SER A 51 -5.42 7.18 2.72
C SER A 51 -5.02 8.66 2.92
N GLY A 52 -5.24 9.51 1.93
CA GLY A 52 -4.77 10.90 1.90
C GLY A 52 -3.31 11.05 1.46
N THR A 53 -2.50 9.99 1.46
CA THR A 53 -1.07 10.04 1.12
C THR A 53 -0.82 10.60 -0.28
N LEU A 54 -1.49 10.07 -1.31
CA LEU A 54 -1.31 10.53 -2.69
C LEU A 54 -1.83 11.95 -2.91
N ILE A 55 -2.86 12.37 -2.17
CA ILE A 55 -3.40 13.74 -2.22
C ILE A 55 -2.36 14.71 -1.63
N THR A 56 -1.81 14.37 -0.47
CA THR A 56 -0.76 15.15 0.19
C THR A 56 0.48 15.26 -0.68
N LEU A 57 0.98 14.14 -1.23
CA LEU A 57 2.12 14.15 -2.14
C LEU A 57 1.84 14.97 -3.41
N GLY A 58 0.65 14.83 -3.98
CA GLY A 58 0.20 15.61 -5.13
C GLY A 58 0.13 17.12 -4.86
N SER A 59 -0.15 17.54 -3.62
CA SER A 59 -0.21 18.96 -3.25
C SER A 59 1.15 19.68 -3.32
N TYR A 60 2.26 18.94 -3.26
CA TYR A 60 3.61 19.47 -3.41
C TYR A 60 4.09 19.54 -4.87
N ASN A 61 3.30 19.03 -5.83
CA ASN A 61 3.66 19.10 -7.25
C ASN A 61 3.54 20.53 -7.80
N LYS A 62 4.30 20.79 -8.87
CA LYS A 62 4.13 22.03 -9.65
C LYS A 62 2.73 22.05 -10.27
N VAL A 63 2.13 23.24 -10.36
CA VAL A 63 0.77 23.43 -10.93
C VAL A 63 0.64 22.88 -12.36
N ASN A 64 1.69 23.05 -13.19
CA ASN A 64 1.71 22.57 -14.57
C ASN A 64 2.33 21.16 -14.72
N ASN A 65 2.44 20.39 -13.63
CA ASN A 65 2.94 19.02 -13.69
C ASN A 65 1.94 18.10 -14.38
N ASN A 66 2.43 17.17 -15.21
CA ASN A 66 1.57 16.21 -15.91
C ASN A 66 1.20 15.03 -14.98
N CYS A 67 0.22 15.27 -14.11
CA CYS A 67 -0.26 14.27 -13.16
C CYS A 67 -0.86 13.02 -13.83
N TYR A 68 -1.41 13.14 -15.05
CA TYR A 68 -1.94 12.01 -15.80
C TYR A 68 -0.83 11.00 -16.14
N LYS A 69 0.29 11.50 -16.69
CA LYS A 69 1.44 10.66 -17.01
C LYS A 69 2.03 10.02 -15.75
N ASP A 70 2.13 10.77 -14.66
CA ASP A 70 2.66 10.26 -13.39
C ASP A 70 1.76 9.17 -12.81
N SER A 71 0.44 9.36 -12.85
CA SER A 71 -0.53 8.34 -12.41
C SER A 71 -0.43 7.05 -13.22
N LEU A 72 -0.25 7.15 -14.54
CA LEU A 72 -0.09 5.98 -15.41
C LEU A 72 1.20 5.23 -15.10
N TRP A 73 2.31 5.94 -14.91
CA TRP A 73 3.57 5.31 -14.50
C TRP A 73 3.47 4.66 -13.12
N LEU A 74 2.81 5.31 -12.16
CA LEU A 74 2.57 4.74 -10.84
C LEU A 74 1.78 3.44 -10.94
N CYS A 75 0.70 3.42 -11.73
CA CYS A 75 -0.08 2.20 -11.96
C CYS A 75 0.75 1.07 -12.56
N VAL A 76 1.47 1.35 -13.66
CA VAL A 76 2.28 0.37 -14.38
C VAL A 76 3.41 -0.17 -13.50
N LEU A 77 4.16 0.70 -12.82
CA LEU A 77 5.31 0.30 -12.01
C LEU A 77 4.89 -0.51 -10.78
N ASN A 78 3.80 -0.14 -10.11
CA ASN A 78 3.27 -0.89 -8.99
C ASN A 78 2.87 -2.32 -9.41
N SER A 79 2.02 -2.45 -10.44
CA SER A 79 1.56 -3.76 -10.92
C SER A 79 2.70 -4.60 -11.49
N ALA A 80 3.62 -4.00 -12.25
CA ALA A 80 4.79 -4.70 -12.77
C ALA A 80 5.68 -5.22 -11.64
N THR A 81 5.88 -4.42 -10.59
CA THR A 81 6.68 -4.84 -9.43
C THR A 81 6.00 -6.01 -8.70
N SER A 82 4.69 -5.96 -8.48
CA SER A 82 3.93 -7.08 -7.89
C SER A 82 3.96 -8.34 -8.74
N PHE A 83 3.88 -8.20 -10.07
CA PHE A 83 3.97 -9.33 -10.98
C PHE A 83 5.36 -9.97 -10.95
N ILE A 84 6.42 -9.16 -11.03
CA ILE A 84 7.81 -9.62 -10.98
C ILE A 84 8.15 -10.24 -9.62
N SER A 85 7.63 -9.68 -8.51
CA SER A 85 7.83 -10.24 -7.17
C SER A 85 7.16 -11.59 -7.01
N GLY A 86 6.02 -11.83 -7.66
CA GLY A 86 5.39 -13.15 -7.77
C GLY A 86 6.38 -14.21 -8.27
N PHE A 87 7.10 -13.95 -9.37
CA PHE A 87 8.13 -14.89 -9.85
C PHE A 87 9.25 -15.13 -8.83
N ALA A 88 9.74 -14.09 -8.17
CA ALA A 88 10.81 -14.23 -7.18
C ALA A 88 10.37 -15.07 -5.97
N VAL A 89 9.12 -14.90 -5.51
CA VAL A 89 8.54 -15.67 -4.41
C VAL A 89 8.27 -17.12 -4.84
N PHE A 90 7.49 -17.32 -5.89
CA PHE A 90 7.05 -18.65 -6.29
C PHE A 90 8.21 -19.52 -6.80
N SER A 91 9.23 -18.96 -7.46
CA SER A 91 10.43 -19.74 -7.83
C SER A 91 11.20 -20.25 -6.62
N ALA A 92 11.32 -19.47 -5.55
CA ALA A 92 11.93 -19.91 -4.30
C ALA A 92 11.07 -20.97 -3.58
N LEU A 93 9.74 -20.85 -3.62
CA LEU A 93 8.82 -21.84 -3.07
C LEU A 93 8.86 -23.16 -3.86
N GLY A 94 8.95 -23.11 -5.18
CA GLY A 94 9.13 -24.31 -6.03
C GLY A 94 10.42 -25.06 -5.69
N PHE A 95 11.51 -24.34 -5.44
CA PHE A 95 12.75 -24.94 -4.93
C PHE A 95 12.56 -25.63 -3.57
N MET A 96 11.86 -24.99 -2.64
CA MET A 96 11.57 -25.58 -1.34
C MET A 96 10.71 -26.84 -1.45
N ALA A 97 9.66 -26.80 -2.28
CA ALA A 97 8.79 -27.94 -2.58
C ALA A 97 9.60 -29.13 -3.15
N GLU A 98 10.46 -28.88 -4.14
CA GLU A 98 11.31 -29.92 -4.74
C GLU A 98 12.33 -30.49 -3.73
N LYS A 99 12.94 -29.64 -2.90
CA LYS A 99 13.91 -30.08 -1.89
C LYS A 99 13.29 -30.88 -0.75
N GLN A 100 12.05 -30.58 -0.38
CA GLN A 100 11.33 -31.26 0.69
C GLN A 100 10.49 -32.43 0.18
N GLY A 101 10.32 -32.57 -1.13
CA GLY A 101 9.48 -33.60 -1.73
C GLY A 101 8.00 -33.43 -1.40
N ILE A 102 7.56 -32.20 -1.09
CA ILE A 102 6.17 -31.89 -0.76
C ILE A 102 5.50 -31.11 -1.90
N PRO A 103 4.19 -31.32 -2.13
CA PRO A 103 3.44 -30.55 -3.11
C PRO A 103 3.49 -29.04 -2.86
N ILE A 104 3.52 -28.24 -3.93
CA ILE A 104 3.68 -26.80 -3.82
C ILE A 104 2.50 -26.09 -3.12
N ASP A 105 1.28 -26.62 -3.24
CA ASP A 105 0.09 -26.12 -2.54
C ASP A 105 0.23 -26.22 -1.01
N LYS A 106 1.15 -27.04 -0.50
CA LYS A 106 1.42 -27.18 0.94
C LYS A 106 2.48 -26.21 1.47
N VAL A 107 3.31 -25.64 0.59
CA VAL A 107 4.30 -24.61 1.00
C VAL A 107 3.77 -23.19 0.83
N VAL A 108 2.77 -22.99 -0.03
CA VAL A 108 2.18 -21.68 -0.28
C VAL A 108 1.14 -21.39 0.81
N ASP A 109 1.52 -20.54 1.75
CA ASP A 109 0.60 -19.96 2.75
C ASP A 109 0.37 -18.46 2.49
N SER A 110 -0.66 -17.88 3.08
CA SER A 110 -1.00 -16.45 2.93
C SER A 110 -0.60 -15.63 4.15
N GLY A 111 -0.37 -14.33 3.94
CA GLY A 111 -0.09 -13.37 5.01
C GLY A 111 1.37 -13.34 5.48
N PRO A 112 1.64 -12.76 6.67
CA PRO A 112 3.01 -12.54 7.15
C PRO A 112 3.82 -13.83 7.32
N GLY A 113 3.16 -14.96 7.59
CA GLY A 113 3.81 -16.27 7.74
C GLY A 113 4.59 -16.69 6.48
N LEU A 114 4.11 -16.35 5.28
CA LEU A 114 4.81 -16.62 4.03
C LEU A 114 6.18 -15.93 4.00
N ALA A 115 6.23 -14.65 4.40
CA ALA A 115 7.45 -13.86 4.40
C ALA A 115 8.39 -14.17 5.56
N PHE A 116 7.88 -14.55 6.74
CA PHE A 116 8.69 -14.69 7.96
C PHE A 116 8.95 -16.13 8.41
N ILE A 117 8.27 -17.12 7.82
CA ILE A 117 8.46 -18.54 8.13
C ILE A 117 8.90 -19.29 6.89
N VAL A 118 8.07 -19.28 5.85
CA VAL A 118 8.27 -20.12 4.65
C VAL A 118 9.47 -19.62 3.83
N PHE A 119 9.55 -18.33 3.52
CA PHE A 119 10.62 -17.79 2.69
C PHE A 119 12.01 -17.90 3.36
N PRO A 120 12.20 -17.58 4.66
CA PRO A 120 13.46 -17.81 5.35
C PRO A 120 13.86 -19.28 5.39
N GLN A 121 12.89 -20.20 5.52
CA GLN A 121 13.15 -21.63 5.44
C GLN A 121 13.65 -22.04 4.04
N ALA A 122 13.03 -21.53 2.97
CA ALA A 122 13.51 -21.76 1.60
C ALA A 122 14.93 -21.20 1.40
N VAL A 123 15.22 -20.01 1.92
CA VAL A 123 16.54 -19.37 1.87
C VAL A 123 17.59 -20.17 2.63
N ALA A 124 17.27 -20.72 3.80
CA ALA A 124 18.18 -21.53 4.61
C ALA A 124 18.65 -22.81 3.88
N MET A 125 17.88 -23.29 2.91
CA MET A 125 18.20 -24.45 2.08
C MET A 125 19.10 -24.12 0.88
N MET A 126 19.33 -22.83 0.58
CA MET A 126 20.17 -22.40 -0.54
C MET A 126 21.65 -22.37 -0.16
N PRO A 127 22.59 -22.56 -1.11
CA PRO A 127 24.00 -22.26 -0.88
C PRO A 127 24.20 -20.76 -0.60
N LEU A 128 25.06 -20.44 0.37
CA LEU A 128 25.29 -19.08 0.89
C LEU A 128 24.01 -18.42 1.48
N PRO A 129 23.31 -19.07 2.42
CA PRO A 129 22.00 -18.62 2.91
C PRO A 129 22.02 -17.21 3.52
N GLN A 130 23.15 -16.83 4.14
CA GLN A 130 23.31 -15.52 4.78
C GLN A 130 23.18 -14.35 3.81
N LEU A 131 23.71 -14.49 2.57
CA LEU A 131 23.63 -13.45 1.54
C LEU A 131 22.18 -13.21 1.12
N TRP A 132 21.45 -14.30 0.86
CA TRP A 132 20.06 -14.23 0.40
C TRP A 132 19.12 -13.78 1.51
N ALA A 133 19.36 -14.21 2.76
CA ALA A 133 18.62 -13.73 3.92
C ALA A 133 18.81 -12.23 4.13
N ALA A 134 20.07 -11.75 4.09
CA ALA A 134 20.36 -10.32 4.17
C ALA A 134 19.65 -9.54 3.05
N CYS A 135 19.71 -10.04 1.80
CA CYS A 135 19.02 -9.44 0.67
C CYS A 135 17.48 -9.43 0.83
N PHE A 136 16.90 -10.49 1.40
CA PHE A 136 15.46 -10.56 1.60
C PHE A 136 14.99 -9.64 2.73
N PHE A 137 15.62 -9.71 3.90
CA PHE A 137 15.22 -8.90 5.06
C PHE A 137 15.54 -7.42 4.86
N LEU A 138 16.67 -7.06 4.24
CA LEU A 138 16.93 -5.66 3.89
C LEU A 138 15.91 -5.15 2.85
N MET A 139 15.44 -5.98 1.93
CA MET A 139 14.36 -5.60 1.00
C MET A 139 13.05 -5.37 1.76
N LEU A 140 12.67 -6.25 2.69
CA LEU A 140 11.51 -6.05 3.55
C LEU A 140 11.61 -4.79 4.40
N ILE A 141 12.79 -4.49 4.95
CA ILE A 141 13.04 -3.25 5.69
C ILE A 141 12.88 -2.05 4.77
N LEU A 142 13.42 -2.05 3.55
CA LEU A 142 13.29 -0.92 2.64
C LEU A 142 11.84 -0.71 2.15
N LEU A 143 11.10 -1.80 1.86
CA LEU A 143 9.67 -1.75 1.53
C LEU A 143 8.84 -1.22 2.72
N GLY A 144 9.17 -1.69 3.92
CA GLY A 144 8.60 -1.19 5.17
C GLY A 144 8.94 0.28 5.38
N LEU A 145 10.19 0.70 5.16
CA LEU A 145 10.62 2.09 5.37
C LEU A 145 9.97 3.06 4.38
N ASP A 146 9.81 2.69 3.11
CA ASP A 146 9.13 3.55 2.11
C ASP A 146 7.67 3.81 2.50
N THR A 147 6.97 2.74 2.88
CA THR A 147 5.60 2.83 3.39
C THR A 147 5.54 3.52 4.75
N LEU A 148 6.50 3.28 5.64
CA LEU A 148 6.61 3.91 6.95
C LEU A 148 6.96 5.39 6.85
N VAL A 149 7.76 5.88 5.91
CA VAL A 149 8.00 7.32 5.76
C VAL A 149 6.72 8.03 5.31
N CYS A 150 5.98 7.43 4.37
CA CYS A 150 4.67 7.92 3.96
C CYS A 150 3.62 7.83 5.08
N PHE A 151 3.67 6.75 5.85
CA PHE A 151 2.73 6.45 6.93
C PHE A 151 3.05 7.26 8.18
N PHE A 152 4.29 7.38 8.65
CA PHE A 152 4.73 8.25 9.75
C PHE A 152 4.50 9.72 9.43
N GLY A 153 4.65 10.16 8.18
CA GLY A 153 4.22 11.50 7.75
C GLY A 153 2.72 11.77 8.00
N PHE A 154 1.90 10.71 8.04
CA PHE A 154 0.48 10.74 8.37
C PHE A 154 0.19 10.34 9.85
N PHE A 155 1.04 9.51 10.47
CA PHE A 155 0.86 8.84 11.77
C PHE A 155 1.66 9.43 12.94
N LEU A 156 2.36 10.57 12.79
CA LEU A 156 2.84 11.36 13.94
C LEU A 156 1.72 11.83 14.90
N ASN A 157 0.52 11.24 14.82
CA ASN A 157 -0.56 11.41 15.77
C ASN A 157 -1.25 10.13 16.30
N GLN A 158 -0.86 8.87 16.02
CA GLN A 158 -1.47 7.68 16.71
C GLN A 158 -0.55 6.43 16.76
N GLN A 159 -0.73 5.59 17.81
CA GLN A 159 0.11 4.45 18.23
C GLN A 159 -0.41 3.06 17.73
N PRO A 160 0.38 1.95 17.82
CA PRO A 160 0.31 0.81 16.87
C PRO A 160 -0.33 -0.50 17.40
N LEU A 161 -0.58 -1.46 16.49
CA LEU A 161 -1.00 -2.85 16.79
C LEU A 161 -0.34 -3.90 15.86
N THR A 162 0.04 -5.04 16.45
CA THR A 162 0.44 -6.34 15.84
C THR A 162 0.22 -7.46 16.88
N THR A 163 0.09 -8.78 16.64
CA THR A 163 -0.17 -9.64 15.44
C THR A 163 -0.69 -11.03 15.90
N SER A 164 -1.32 -11.71 14.93
CA SER A 164 -1.87 -13.06 14.73
C SER A 164 -1.17 -14.31 15.29
N GLY A 165 -1.99 -15.31 15.68
CA GLY A 165 -1.54 -16.66 16.08
C GLY A 165 -2.64 -17.75 16.14
N GLY A 166 -3.59 -17.79 15.19
CA GLY A 166 -4.59 -18.88 15.11
C GLY A 166 -5.64 -18.92 16.22
N TYR A 167 -5.74 -17.83 16.99
CA TYR A 167 -6.71 -17.61 18.05
C TYR A 167 -7.98 -16.97 17.49
N LEU A 168 -9.15 -17.52 17.84
CA LEU A 168 -10.42 -16.82 17.60
C LEU A 168 -10.47 -15.59 18.49
N TYR A 169 -10.55 -14.41 17.87
CA TYR A 169 -10.70 -13.17 18.61
C TYR A 169 -11.98 -13.21 19.46
N PRO A 170 -11.91 -12.84 20.75
CA PRO A 170 -13.08 -12.75 21.60
C PRO A 170 -13.99 -11.60 21.15
N ASP A 171 -15.28 -11.69 21.47
CA ASP A 171 -16.30 -10.72 21.03
C ASP A 171 -15.94 -9.26 21.36
N TRP A 172 -15.28 -9.01 22.49
CA TRP A 172 -14.83 -7.68 22.87
C TRP A 172 -13.80 -7.09 21.90
N ALA A 173 -12.98 -7.93 21.24
CA ALA A 173 -11.98 -7.48 20.28
C ALA A 173 -12.64 -7.02 18.97
N TYR A 174 -13.74 -7.66 18.54
CA TYR A 174 -14.56 -7.13 17.46
C TYR A 174 -15.21 -5.80 17.85
N GLY A 175 -15.71 -5.67 19.08
CA GLY A 175 -16.23 -4.40 19.60
C GLY A 175 -15.18 -3.28 19.57
N LEU A 176 -13.95 -3.59 20.00
CA LEU A 176 -12.82 -2.66 19.93
C LEU A 176 -12.48 -2.30 18.47
N GLY A 177 -12.43 -3.28 17.57
CA GLY A 177 -12.17 -3.06 16.14
C GLY A 177 -13.20 -2.15 15.48
N TRP A 178 -14.49 -2.36 15.77
CA TRP A 178 -15.56 -1.46 15.31
C TRP A 178 -15.46 -0.07 15.92
N ALA A 179 -15.11 0.05 17.21
CA ALA A 179 -14.89 1.35 17.85
C ALA A 179 -13.74 2.12 17.17
N MET A 180 -12.62 1.45 16.88
CA MET A 180 -11.49 2.03 16.15
C MET A 180 -11.90 2.44 14.72
N ALA A 181 -12.62 1.60 14.00
CA ALA A 181 -13.11 1.93 12.66
C ALA A 181 -14.03 3.17 12.68
N LEU A 182 -15.02 3.18 13.57
CA LEU A 182 -15.98 4.28 13.72
C LEU A 182 -15.32 5.58 14.17
N SER A 183 -14.22 5.53 14.92
CA SER A 183 -13.49 6.74 15.35
C SER A 183 -13.01 7.61 14.18
N SER A 184 -12.71 6.99 13.03
CA SER A 184 -12.30 7.70 11.81
C SER A 184 -13.46 8.11 10.92
N VAL A 185 -14.56 7.34 10.93
CA VAL A 185 -15.72 7.55 10.04
C VAL A 185 -16.71 8.56 10.61
N VAL A 186 -16.99 8.52 11.92
CA VAL A 186 -17.99 9.34 12.61
C VAL A 186 -17.71 10.86 12.63
N PRO A 187 -16.44 11.34 12.68
CA PRO A 187 -16.16 12.77 12.60
C PRO A 187 -16.69 13.44 11.32
N VAL A 188 -16.74 12.73 10.19
CA VAL A 188 -17.24 13.27 8.90
C VAL A 188 -18.72 13.69 8.97
N PRO A 189 -19.67 12.81 9.34
CA PRO A 189 -21.07 13.22 9.49
C PRO A 189 -21.28 14.22 10.63
N ILE A 190 -20.53 14.12 11.74
CA ILE A 190 -20.60 15.14 12.81
C ILE A 190 -20.23 16.51 12.25
N TRP A 191 -19.12 16.62 11.52
CA TRP A 191 -18.68 17.88 10.94
C TRP A 191 -19.67 18.41 9.90
N ALA A 192 -20.27 17.52 9.10
CA ALA A 192 -21.34 17.89 8.17
C ALA A 192 -22.55 18.50 8.89
N VAL A 193 -23.02 17.87 9.97
CA VAL A 193 -24.13 18.38 10.79
C VAL A 193 -23.77 19.71 11.45
N VAL A 194 -22.59 19.82 12.04
CA VAL A 194 -22.09 21.08 12.64
C VAL A 194 -22.10 22.21 11.61
N LYS A 195 -21.60 21.98 10.40
CA LYS A 195 -21.61 22.97 9.32
C LYS A 195 -23.02 23.35 8.89
N ILE A 196 -23.94 22.41 8.78
CA ILE A 196 -25.36 22.69 8.49
C ILE A 196 -25.99 23.52 9.60
N CYS A 197 -25.73 23.21 10.87
CA CYS A 197 -26.30 23.92 12.01
C CYS A 197 -25.77 25.36 12.14
N LEU A 198 -24.47 25.57 11.87
CA LEU A 198 -23.81 26.88 11.98
C LEU A 198 -24.07 27.81 10.78
N THR A 199 -24.45 27.25 9.62
CA THR A 199 -24.73 28.07 8.42
C THR A 199 -26.08 28.77 8.56
N LYS A 200 -26.10 30.08 8.35
CA LYS A 200 -27.34 30.89 8.42
C LYS A 200 -28.21 30.66 7.17
N GLY A 201 -29.53 30.66 7.36
CA GLY A 201 -30.53 30.53 6.26
C GLY A 201 -31.48 29.35 6.44
N SER A 202 -32.30 29.10 5.41
CA SER A 202 -33.16 27.90 5.31
C SER A 202 -32.34 26.65 4.96
N LEU A 203 -32.88 25.44 5.20
CA LEU A 203 -32.18 24.18 4.91
C LEU A 203 -31.68 24.09 3.46
N THR A 204 -32.52 24.48 2.50
CA THR A 204 -32.15 24.48 1.08
C THR A 204 -31.01 25.46 0.80
N GLN A 205 -31.03 26.66 1.39
CA GLN A 205 -29.93 27.64 1.25
C GLN A 205 -28.63 27.14 1.88
N ARG A 206 -28.71 26.52 3.07
CA ARG A 206 -27.55 25.95 3.77
C ARG A 206 -26.89 24.86 2.93
N LEU A 207 -27.67 23.91 2.41
CA LEU A 207 -27.17 22.85 1.53
C LEU A 207 -26.58 23.42 0.24
N LEU A 208 -27.25 24.39 -0.39
CA LEU A 208 -26.74 25.05 -1.60
C LEU A 208 -25.41 25.77 -1.35
N VAL A 209 -25.21 26.39 -0.19
CA VAL A 209 -23.95 27.05 0.16
C VAL A 209 -22.85 26.02 0.46
N LEU A 210 -23.16 24.96 1.20
CA LEU A 210 -22.18 23.94 1.58
C LEU A 210 -21.75 23.03 0.42
N CYS A 211 -22.61 22.83 -0.58
CA CYS A 211 -22.27 22.08 -1.80
C CYS A 211 -21.63 22.94 -2.90
N ARG A 212 -21.43 24.24 -2.67
CA ARG A 212 -20.67 25.09 -3.61
C ARG A 212 -19.18 24.96 -3.33
N PRO A 213 -18.35 24.67 -4.35
CA PRO A 213 -16.91 24.72 -4.17
C PRO A 213 -16.50 26.15 -3.83
N VAL A 214 -15.50 26.29 -2.96
CA VAL A 214 -14.86 27.59 -2.72
C VAL A 214 -14.19 28.00 -4.03
N VAL A 215 -14.67 29.08 -4.63
CA VAL A 215 -14.01 29.70 -5.78
C VAL A 215 -13.06 30.73 -5.21
N ASP A 216 -11.80 30.36 -5.04
CA ASP A 216 -10.77 31.36 -4.82
C ASP A 216 -10.66 32.18 -6.12
N HIS A 217 -10.76 33.50 -6.00
CA HIS A 217 -10.31 34.37 -7.08
C HIS A 217 -8.82 34.15 -7.24
N VAL A 218 -8.44 33.27 -8.17
CA VAL A 218 -7.08 33.20 -8.66
C VAL A 218 -6.89 34.46 -9.51
N ASP A 219 -6.64 35.59 -8.85
CA ASP A 219 -5.94 36.69 -9.49
C ASP A 219 -4.72 36.04 -10.13
N HIS A 220 -4.55 36.22 -11.45
CA HIS A 220 -3.41 35.71 -12.19
C HIS A 220 -2.15 35.89 -11.35
N VAL A 221 -1.62 34.79 -10.82
CA VAL A 221 -0.51 34.85 -9.87
C VAL A 221 0.67 35.40 -10.63
N ASP A 222 0.98 36.67 -10.40
CA ASP A 222 2.04 37.37 -11.09
C ASP A 222 3.36 36.61 -10.84
N PRO A 223 4.13 36.26 -11.89
CA PRO A 223 5.36 35.46 -11.76
C PRO A 223 6.37 36.04 -10.76
N GLU A 224 6.33 37.36 -10.54
CA GLU A 224 7.18 38.05 -9.55
C GLU A 224 6.80 37.72 -8.10
N SER A 225 5.51 37.52 -7.80
CA SER A 225 5.04 37.19 -6.43
C SER A 225 5.54 35.81 -5.96
N ILE A 226 5.73 34.88 -6.90
CA ILE A 226 6.32 33.55 -6.66
C ILE A 226 7.82 33.68 -6.40
N LYS A 227 8.50 34.57 -7.12
CA LYS A 227 9.93 34.85 -6.98
C LYS A 227 10.26 35.51 -5.63
N GLU A 228 9.42 36.45 -5.18
CA GLU A 228 9.55 37.06 -3.85
C GLU A 228 9.31 36.05 -2.73
N ARG A 229 8.30 35.19 -2.85
CA ARG A 229 7.98 34.17 -1.83
C ARG A 229 9.11 33.14 -1.70
N GLY A 230 9.71 32.73 -2.82
CA GLY A 230 10.90 31.86 -2.84
C GLY A 230 12.18 32.52 -2.30
N THR A 231 12.30 33.85 -2.41
CA THR A 231 13.44 34.60 -1.87
C THR A 231 13.29 34.78 -0.36
N LYS A 232 12.08 35.09 0.14
CA LYS A 232 11.79 35.19 1.58
C LYS A 232 12.04 33.88 2.33
N LEU A 233 11.69 32.73 1.74
CA LEU A 233 11.96 31.41 2.35
C LEU A 233 13.46 31.08 2.44
N LYS A 234 14.28 31.57 1.51
CA LYS A 234 15.75 31.37 1.56
C LYS A 234 16.46 32.27 2.56
N THR A 235 15.83 33.37 2.98
CA THR A 235 16.39 34.34 3.94
C THR A 235 15.90 34.14 5.37
N MET A 236 15.04 33.15 5.64
CA MET A 236 14.65 32.83 7.01
C MET A 236 15.81 32.12 7.71
N PRO A 237 16.26 32.59 8.89
CA PRO A 237 17.31 31.91 9.64
C PRO A 237 16.82 30.53 10.04
N ALA A 238 17.66 29.51 9.82
CA ALA A 238 17.40 28.15 10.28
C ALA A 238 17.29 28.15 11.81
N LEU A 239 16.15 27.68 12.31
CA LEU A 239 15.95 27.32 13.72
C LEU A 239 16.58 25.94 13.99
#